data_AF-A0A9P5R3V2-F1
#
_entry.id   AF-A0A9P5R3V2-F1
#
_cell.length_a   1.000
_cell.length_b   1.000
_cell.length_c   1.000
_cell.angle_alpha   90.00
_cell.angle_beta   90.00
_cell.angle_gamma   90.00
#
_symmetry.space_group_name_H-M   'P 1'
#
loop_
_entity.id
_entity.type
_entity.pdbx_description
1 polymer ?
#
loop_
_entity_poly.entity_id
_entity_poly.type
_entity_poly.pdbx_seq_one_letter_code
_entity_poly.pdbx_strand_id
1 'polypeptide(L)'
;MDVSTCPLIKTISIGCDNTDTMSSLLLSFFEDLQSCTLSAQNLTMPITLGLIGHHETLTKLTIMDEVPNESAMRCLQLVLKLCLHLQVLSLESIVYDMERVRKHRWGFLDLQELRVRIKDLDASQDIDRCIAQLRAWRRSGSTEGTQSLETDTVSTRVARHLLQFKKLTTIWLGTKVYYIRPSTA
;
A
#
# COMPACT_ATOMS: atom_id res chain seq x y z
N MET A 1 -16.89 3.36 34.26
CA MET A 1 -15.67 4.19 34.17
C MET A 1 -15.73 4.85 32.81
N ASP A 2 -15.87 6.18 32.78
CA ASP A 2 -15.83 6.94 31.52
C ASP A 2 -14.42 6.82 30.94
N VAL A 3 -14.32 6.00 29.90
CA VAL A 3 -13.12 5.86 29.10
C VAL A 3 -13.07 7.10 28.22
N SER A 4 -12.19 8.04 28.54
CA SER A 4 -12.02 9.28 27.79
C SER A 4 -11.66 8.95 26.33
N THR A 5 -12.64 9.02 25.43
CA THR A 5 -12.42 8.90 24.00
C THR A 5 -11.64 10.11 23.52
N CYS A 6 -10.74 9.91 22.56
CA CYS A 6 -9.98 10.98 21.92
C CYS A 6 -10.44 11.12 20.46
N PRO A 7 -11.72 11.48 20.20
CA PRO A 7 -12.33 11.38 18.88
C PRO A 7 -11.68 12.30 17.84
N LEU A 8 -10.96 13.33 18.28
CA LEU A 8 -10.33 14.31 17.39
C LEU A 8 -8.94 13.87 16.87
N ILE A 9 -8.37 12.78 17.40
CA ILE A 9 -7.06 12.30 16.95
C ILE A 9 -7.22 11.55 15.63
N LYS A 10 -6.75 12.17 14.55
CA LYS A 10 -6.83 11.61 13.19
C LYS A 10 -5.53 10.99 12.70
N THR A 11 -4.41 11.24 13.39
CA THR A 11 -3.08 10.77 13.01
C THR A 11 -2.42 10.10 14.20
N ILE A 12 -1.92 8.88 13.98
CA ILE A 12 -1.20 8.13 15.00
C ILE A 12 0.11 7.57 14.44
N SER A 13 1.09 7.43 15.32
CA SER A 13 2.36 6.75 15.05
C SER A 13 2.63 5.74 16.17
N ILE A 14 2.84 4.48 15.80
CA ILE A 14 2.99 3.34 16.71
C ILE A 14 4.41 2.79 16.54
N GLY A 15 5.32 3.24 17.41
CA GLY A 15 6.72 2.84 17.40
C GLY A 15 7.14 1.84 18.50
N CYS A 16 6.21 1.30 19.30
CA CYS A 16 6.53 0.56 20.52
C CYS A 16 5.89 -0.85 20.57
N ASP A 17 6.45 -1.72 21.41
CA ASP A 17 6.16 -3.16 21.54
C ASP A 17 4.82 -3.50 22.25
N ASN A 18 4.11 -2.50 22.80
CA ASN A 18 2.88 -2.74 23.56
C ASN A 18 1.64 -2.82 22.65
N THR A 19 1.51 -3.93 21.93
CA THR A 19 0.46 -4.17 20.93
C THR A 19 -0.96 -4.21 21.50
N ASP A 20 -1.13 -4.64 22.75
CA ASP A 20 -2.45 -4.86 23.35
C ASP A 20 -3.17 -3.54 23.60
N THR A 21 -2.48 -2.58 24.21
CA THR A 21 -3.02 -1.24 24.46
C THR A 21 -3.39 -0.55 23.15
N MET A 22 -2.55 -0.72 22.12
CA MET A 22 -2.78 -0.11 20.81
C MET A 22 -4.00 -0.68 20.09
N SER A 23 -4.25 -1.98 20.21
CA SER A 23 -5.42 -2.61 19.58
C SER A 23 -6.73 -2.09 20.17
N SER A 24 -6.77 -1.88 21.49
CA SER A 24 -7.92 -1.27 22.15
C SER A 24 -8.13 0.17 21.69
N LEU A 25 -7.06 0.95 21.56
CA LEU A 25 -7.15 2.33 21.08
C LEU A 25 -7.72 2.41 19.66
N LEU A 26 -7.22 1.58 18.75
CA LEU A 26 -7.71 1.52 17.36
C LEU A 26 -9.18 1.11 17.27
N LEU A 27 -9.62 0.16 18.12
CA LEU A 27 -10.97 -0.37 18.06
C LEU A 27 -12.02 0.50 18.76
N SER A 28 -11.63 1.28 19.77
CA SER A 28 -12.61 1.87 20.69
C SER A 28 -12.42 3.35 21.01
N PHE A 29 -11.30 3.98 20.64
CA PHE A 29 -10.98 5.33 21.11
C PHE A 29 -10.84 6.38 20.02
N PHE A 30 -10.52 5.96 18.79
CA PHE A 30 -10.43 6.86 17.65
C PHE A 30 -11.73 6.79 16.85
N GLU A 31 -12.25 7.96 16.51
CA GLU A 31 -13.29 8.11 15.49
C GLU A 31 -12.60 8.64 14.23
N ASP A 32 -12.92 8.04 13.09
CA ASP A 32 -12.45 8.49 11.78
C ASP A 32 -10.93 8.64 11.63
N LEU A 33 -10.17 7.60 12.04
CA LEU A 33 -8.71 7.63 11.93
C LEU A 33 -8.28 7.79 10.46
N GLN A 34 -7.52 8.85 10.15
CA GLN A 34 -7.15 9.18 8.78
C GLN A 34 -5.74 8.73 8.41
N SER A 35 -4.80 8.77 9.36
CA SER A 35 -3.40 8.43 9.12
C SER A 35 -2.83 7.54 10.21
N CYS A 36 -2.18 6.46 9.79
CA CYS A 36 -1.48 5.55 10.69
C CYS A 36 -0.06 5.27 10.19
N THR A 37 0.91 5.36 11.10
CA THR A 37 2.27 4.86 10.91
C THR A 37 2.53 3.77 11.94
N LEU A 38 3.01 2.60 11.54
CA LEU A 38 3.37 1.54 12.49
C LEU A 38 4.56 0.71 12.00
N SER A 39 5.29 0.09 12.93
CA SER A 39 6.24 -0.97 12.59
C SER A 39 5.52 -2.21 12.09
N ALA A 40 6.08 -2.91 11.11
CA ALA A 40 5.62 -4.21 10.64
C ALA A 40 5.62 -5.27 11.74
N GLN A 41 6.43 -5.09 12.80
CA GLN A 41 6.45 -5.95 13.98
C GLN A 41 5.14 -5.88 14.76
N ASN A 42 4.44 -4.74 14.68
CA ASN A 42 3.17 -4.49 15.35
C ASN A 42 1.95 -4.96 14.53
N LEU A 43 2.16 -5.56 13.34
CA LEU A 43 1.08 -6.11 12.52
C LEU A 43 0.55 -7.43 13.08
N THR A 44 -0.21 -7.33 14.17
CA THR A 44 -0.98 -8.42 14.75
C THR A 44 -2.42 -8.39 14.23
N MET A 45 -3.17 -9.48 14.44
CA MET A 45 -4.58 -9.53 14.04
C MET A 45 -5.43 -8.45 14.72
N PRO A 46 -5.32 -8.18 16.05
CA PRO A 46 -6.07 -7.09 16.69
C PRO A 46 -5.80 -5.71 16.07
N ILE A 47 -4.52 -5.38 15.79
CA ILE A 47 -4.15 -4.12 15.14
C ILE A 47 -4.72 -4.04 13.73
N THR A 48 -4.64 -5.15 12.99
CA THR A 48 -5.20 -5.27 11.64
C THR A 48 -6.71 -5.03 11.63
N LEU A 49 -7.45 -5.64 12.55
CA LEU A 49 -8.89 -5.43 12.69
C LEU A 49 -9.20 -3.98 13.07
N GLY A 50 -8.40 -3.38 13.95
CA GLY A 50 -8.50 -1.96 14.29
C GLY A 50 -8.35 -1.06 13.05
N LEU A 51 -7.32 -1.28 12.24
CA LEU A 51 -7.11 -0.54 10.98
C LEU A 51 -8.25 -0.74 9.98
N ILE A 52 -8.75 -1.98 9.85
CA ILE A 52 -9.90 -2.30 9.00
C ILE A 52 -11.18 -1.64 9.52
N GLY A 53 -11.33 -1.46 10.84
CA GLY A 53 -12.42 -0.69 11.42
C GLY A 53 -12.49 0.74 10.87
N HIS A 54 -11.35 1.31 10.51
CA HIS A 54 -11.22 2.64 9.89
C HIS A 54 -11.10 2.60 8.36
N HIS A 55 -11.50 1.52 7.69
CA HIS A 55 -11.30 1.37 6.23
C HIS A 55 -11.95 2.47 5.37
N GLU A 56 -13.02 3.12 5.85
CA GLU A 56 -13.68 4.23 5.15
C GLU A 56 -12.94 5.57 5.29
N THR A 57 -12.20 5.74 6.39
CA THR A 57 -11.61 7.03 6.79
C THR A 57 -10.09 7.05 6.69
N LEU A 58 -9.45 5.88 6.73
CA LEU A 58 -8.01 5.72 6.64
C LEU A 58 -7.51 6.04 5.22
N THR A 59 -6.88 7.20 5.09
CA THR A 59 -6.34 7.72 3.82
C THR A 59 -4.83 7.57 3.70
N LYS A 60 -4.10 7.42 4.82
CA LYS A 60 -2.64 7.24 4.80
C LYS A 60 -2.19 6.11 5.72
N LEU A 61 -1.43 5.19 5.16
CA LEU A 61 -0.78 4.10 5.89
C LEU A 61 0.72 4.06 5.60
N THR A 62 1.54 4.02 6.64
CA THR A 62 2.98 3.82 6.56
C THR A 62 3.37 2.64 7.43
N ILE A 63 3.96 1.62 6.82
CA ILE A 63 4.52 0.47 7.52
C ILE A 63 6.05 0.57 7.49
N MET A 64 6.65 0.65 8.66
CA MET A 64 8.09 0.67 8.87
C MET A 64 8.62 -0.74 9.09
N ASP A 65 9.92 -0.95 8.93
CA ASP A 65 10.63 -2.21 9.19
C ASP A 65 10.22 -3.38 8.29
N GLU A 66 11.02 -4.44 8.35
CA GLU A 66 10.75 -5.68 7.65
C GLU A 66 9.62 -6.46 8.33
N VAL A 67 8.83 -7.18 7.53
CA VAL A 67 7.76 -8.04 8.07
C VAL A 67 8.38 -9.26 8.75
N PRO A 68 8.18 -9.45 10.07
CA PRO A 68 8.96 -10.41 10.85
C PRO A 68 8.59 -11.87 10.56
N ASN A 69 7.37 -12.14 10.09
CA ASN A 69 6.87 -13.49 9.84
C ASN A 69 5.68 -13.50 8.87
N GLU A 70 5.30 -14.70 8.42
CA GLU A 70 4.17 -14.88 7.50
C GLU A 70 2.81 -14.47 8.10
N SER A 71 2.65 -14.50 9.43
CA SER A 71 1.40 -14.04 10.08
C SER A 71 1.23 -12.53 9.94
N ALA A 72 2.29 -11.75 10.18
CA ALA A 72 2.31 -10.31 9.97
C ALA A 72 2.12 -9.96 8.48
N MET A 73 2.68 -10.76 7.56
CA MET A 73 2.45 -10.59 6.12
C MET A 73 0.98 -10.80 5.74
N ARG A 74 0.32 -11.83 6.29
CA ARG A 74 -1.13 -12.05 6.08
C ARG A 74 -1.96 -10.89 6.63
N CYS A 75 -1.59 -10.38 7.79
CA CYS A 75 -2.21 -9.20 8.39
C CYS A 75 -2.10 -7.99 7.45
N LEU A 76 -0.90 -7.71 6.94
CA LEU A 76 -0.68 -6.66 5.95
C LEU A 76 -1.56 -6.85 4.71
N GLN A 77 -1.60 -8.06 4.15
CA GLN A 77 -2.42 -8.38 2.97
C GLN A 77 -3.91 -8.11 3.20
N LEU A 78 -4.43 -8.35 4.41
CA LEU A 78 -5.82 -8.02 4.75
C LEU A 78 -6.05 -6.51 4.72
N VAL A 79 -5.15 -5.72 5.31
CA VAL A 79 -5.22 -4.25 5.27
C VAL A 79 -5.19 -3.74 3.83
N LEU A 80 -4.25 -4.20 3.00
CA LEU A 80 -4.12 -3.76 1.61
C LEU A 80 -5.33 -4.16 0.73
N LYS A 81 -6.06 -5.20 1.13
CA LYS A 81 -7.27 -5.66 0.43
C LYS A 81 -8.52 -4.88 0.83
N LEU A 82 -8.62 -4.48 2.10
CA LEU A 82 -9.87 -3.97 2.68
C LEU A 82 -9.89 -2.44 2.86
N CYS A 83 -8.75 -1.77 2.99
CA CYS A 83 -8.68 -0.31 3.11
C CYS A 83 -8.74 0.38 1.74
N LEU A 84 -9.92 0.37 1.11
CA LEU A 84 -10.12 0.78 -0.29
C LEU A 84 -9.83 2.27 -0.56
N HIS A 85 -10.00 3.13 0.46
CA HIS A 85 -9.87 4.59 0.36
C HIS A 85 -8.47 5.12 0.69
N LEU A 86 -7.49 4.22 0.84
CA LEU A 86 -6.09 4.63 1.01
C LEU A 86 -5.61 5.45 -0.19
N GLN A 87 -5.17 6.66 0.10
CA GLN A 87 -4.58 7.61 -0.86
C GLN A 87 -3.05 7.52 -0.86
N VAL A 88 -2.45 7.27 0.31
CA VAL A 88 -1.00 7.18 0.48
C VAL A 88 -0.67 5.85 1.15
N LEU A 89 0.11 5.02 0.47
CA LEU A 89 0.66 3.77 1.00
C LEU A 89 2.19 3.82 0.94
N SER A 90 2.83 3.66 2.10
CA SER A 90 4.29 3.58 2.20
C SER A 90 4.73 2.28 2.88
N LEU A 91 5.51 1.49 2.15
CA LEU A 91 6.05 0.18 2.51
C LEU A 91 7.55 0.13 2.20
N GLU A 92 8.28 1.21 2.51
CA GLU A 92 9.68 1.41 2.07
C GLU A 92 10.65 0.32 2.54
N SER A 93 10.38 -0.26 3.72
CA SER A 93 11.20 -1.33 4.31
C SER A 93 10.77 -2.74 3.89
N ILE A 94 9.72 -2.88 3.08
CA ILE A 94 9.14 -4.18 2.72
C ILE A 94 9.37 -4.45 1.23
N VAL A 95 10.02 -5.57 0.95
CA VAL A 95 10.21 -6.08 -0.41
C VAL A 95 9.03 -6.97 -0.79
N TYR A 96 8.19 -6.49 -1.71
CA TYR A 96 7.01 -7.21 -2.19
C TYR A 96 7.32 -8.10 -3.40
N ASP A 97 6.81 -9.32 -3.36
CA ASP A 97 6.89 -10.28 -4.47
C ASP A 97 5.63 -10.17 -5.34
N MET A 98 5.81 -9.98 -6.65
CA MET A 98 4.70 -9.85 -7.60
C MET A 98 3.82 -11.10 -7.68
N GLU A 99 4.33 -12.29 -7.36
CA GLU A 99 3.51 -13.50 -7.28
C GLU A 99 2.54 -13.44 -6.08
N ARG A 100 2.96 -12.83 -4.97
CA ARG A 100 2.09 -12.60 -3.80
C ARG A 100 1.02 -11.56 -4.12
N VAL A 101 1.40 -10.49 -4.83
CA VAL A 101 0.48 -9.44 -5.29
C VAL A 101 -0.57 -10.01 -6.25
N ARG A 102 -0.17 -10.88 -7.18
CA ARG A 102 -1.10 -11.55 -8.10
C ARG A 102 -2.12 -12.41 -7.36
N LYS A 103 -1.69 -13.11 -6.31
CA LYS A 103 -2.56 -13.93 -5.45
C LYS A 103 -3.48 -13.08 -4.56
N HIS A 104 -2.97 -11.95 -4.06
CA HIS A 104 -3.70 -11.06 -3.14
C HIS A 104 -3.77 -9.67 -3.74
N ARG A 105 -4.78 -9.46 -4.59
CA ARG A 105 -5.03 -8.16 -5.23
C ARG A 105 -5.26 -7.08 -4.18
N TRP A 106 -4.61 -5.94 -4.39
CA TRP A 106 -4.82 -4.74 -3.59
C TRP A 106 -6.15 -4.10 -3.96
N GLY A 107 -6.88 -3.60 -2.96
CA GLY A 107 -8.24 -3.08 -3.13
C GLY A 107 -8.33 -1.58 -3.42
N PHE A 108 -7.21 -0.87 -3.53
CA PHE A 108 -7.22 0.60 -3.50
C PHE A 108 -7.95 1.23 -4.69
N LEU A 109 -8.97 2.04 -4.38
CA LEU A 109 -9.72 2.84 -5.33
C LEU A 109 -9.13 4.24 -5.46
N ASP A 110 -8.58 4.77 -4.36
CA ASP A 110 -8.18 6.17 -4.23
C ASP A 110 -6.67 6.41 -4.16
N LEU A 111 -5.86 5.38 -4.41
CA LEU A 111 -4.40 5.45 -4.28
C LEU A 111 -3.79 6.52 -5.19
N GLN A 112 -3.11 7.49 -4.59
CA GLN A 112 -2.43 8.62 -5.24
C GLN A 112 -0.92 8.51 -5.12
N GLU A 113 -0.42 8.04 -3.98
CA GLU A 113 1.01 7.83 -3.71
C GLU A 113 1.28 6.40 -3.25
N LEU A 114 2.22 5.75 -3.94
CA LEU A 114 2.71 4.43 -3.58
C LEU A 114 4.21 4.46 -3.39
N ARG A 115 4.68 3.99 -2.24
CA ARG A 115 6.09 3.70 -2.00
C ARG A 115 6.26 2.24 -1.64
N VAL A 116 6.95 1.49 -2.49
CA VAL A 116 7.15 0.05 -2.29
C VAL A 116 8.46 -0.39 -2.92
N ARG A 117 9.10 -1.40 -2.35
CA ARG A 117 10.19 -2.13 -3.01
C ARG A 117 9.62 -3.39 -3.62
N ILE A 118 9.99 -3.70 -4.87
CA ILE A 118 9.56 -4.92 -5.53
C ILE A 118 10.75 -5.85 -5.70
N LYS A 119 10.58 -7.12 -5.33
CA LYS A 119 11.58 -8.16 -5.51
C LYS A 119 11.97 -8.26 -6.98
N ASP A 120 13.27 -8.38 -7.24
CA ASP A 120 13.84 -8.48 -8.59
C ASP A 120 13.60 -7.23 -9.47
N LEU A 121 13.30 -6.07 -8.85
CA LEU A 121 13.17 -4.76 -9.50
C LEU A 121 14.03 -3.70 -8.76
N ASP A 122 15.30 -4.00 -8.53
CA ASP A 122 16.21 -3.10 -7.81
C ASP A 122 17.13 -2.30 -8.77
N ALA A 123 17.31 -2.78 -10.00
CA ALA A 123 18.14 -2.10 -10.99
C ALA A 123 17.43 -0.86 -11.54
N SER A 124 18.11 0.30 -11.48
CA SER A 124 17.54 1.58 -11.95
C SER A 124 17.04 1.52 -13.39
N GLN A 125 17.70 0.76 -14.27
CA GLN A 125 17.29 0.57 -15.67
C GLN A 125 15.95 -0.18 -15.79
N ASP A 126 15.71 -1.19 -14.95
CA ASP A 126 14.47 -1.96 -14.97
C ASP A 126 13.29 -1.18 -14.37
N ILE A 127 13.57 -0.34 -13.36
CA ILE A 127 12.61 0.62 -12.80
C ILE A 127 12.25 1.68 -13.85
N ASP A 128 13.24 2.27 -14.52
CA ASP A 128 13.00 3.27 -15.56
C ASP A 128 12.21 2.69 -16.74
N ARG A 129 12.52 1.44 -17.15
CA ARG A 129 11.73 0.69 -18.14
C ARG A 129 10.29 0.50 -17.69
N CYS A 130 10.07 0.05 -16.45
CA CYS A 130 8.75 -0.11 -15.86
C CYS A 130 7.92 1.19 -15.92
N ILE A 131 8.51 2.32 -15.50
CA ILE A 131 7.82 3.61 -15.50
C ILE A 131 7.57 4.14 -16.92
N ALA A 132 8.51 3.97 -17.84
CA ALA A 132 8.33 4.34 -19.25
C ALA A 132 7.17 3.57 -19.88
N GLN A 133 7.08 2.27 -19.61
CA GLN A 133 6.02 1.37 -20.06
C GLN A 133 4.67 1.78 -19.48
N LEU A 134 4.58 1.99 -18.16
CA LEU A 134 3.37 2.48 -17.50
C LEU A 134 2.87 3.80 -18.12
N ARG A 135 3.77 4.75 -18.38
CA ARG A 135 3.42 6.04 -19.02
C ARG A 135 2.97 5.88 -20.47
N ALA A 136 3.55 4.94 -21.23
CA ALA A 136 3.10 4.65 -22.58
C ALA A 136 1.68 4.09 -22.58
N TRP A 137 1.39 3.13 -21.71
CA TRP A 137 0.08 2.48 -21.61
C TRP A 137 -1.02 3.42 -21.14
N ARG A 138 -0.75 4.30 -20.19
CA ARG A 138 -1.71 5.34 -19.78
C ARG A 138 -2.03 6.33 -20.89
N ARG A 139 -1.10 6.60 -21.81
CA ARG A 139 -1.34 7.49 -22.97
C ARG A 139 -2.12 6.80 -24.08
N SER A 140 -1.92 5.50 -24.28
CA SER A 140 -2.61 4.75 -25.34
C SER A 140 -4.03 4.32 -24.94
N GLY A 141 -4.42 4.49 -23.68
CA GLY A 141 -5.69 3.98 -23.17
C GLY A 141 -5.76 2.44 -23.20
N SER A 142 -4.62 1.76 -23.36
CA SER A 142 -4.61 0.29 -23.44
C SER A 142 -5.05 -0.30 -22.11
N THR A 143 -6.17 -1.01 -22.14
CA THR A 143 -6.56 -1.93 -21.07
C THR A 143 -5.76 -3.23 -21.20
N GLU A 144 -5.66 -3.99 -20.11
CA GLU A 144 -4.83 -5.21 -19.96
C GLU A 144 -4.99 -6.26 -21.09
N GLY A 145 -6.03 -6.15 -21.94
CA GLY A 145 -6.40 -7.16 -22.93
C GLY A 145 -5.84 -7.00 -24.35
N THR A 146 -5.16 -5.90 -24.71
CA THR A 146 -4.77 -5.63 -26.12
C THR A 146 -3.27 -5.69 -26.40
N GLN A 147 -2.45 -6.17 -25.47
CA GLN A 147 -0.99 -6.05 -25.57
C GLN A 147 -0.31 -7.35 -26.02
N SER A 148 0.12 -7.30 -27.28
CA SER A 148 1.02 -8.23 -27.99
C SER A 148 2.27 -8.60 -27.18
N LEU A 149 2.59 -9.90 -27.14
CA LEU A 149 3.92 -10.55 -27.06
C LEU A 149 5.09 -9.83 -26.36
N GLU A 150 4.84 -9.00 -25.36
CA GLU A 150 5.89 -8.44 -24.53
C GLU A 150 6.45 -9.54 -23.62
N THR A 151 7.78 -9.62 -23.59
CA THR A 151 8.51 -10.56 -22.73
C THR A 151 8.04 -10.38 -21.29
N ASP A 152 7.65 -11.48 -20.65
CA ASP A 152 7.09 -11.48 -19.29
C ASP A 152 8.20 -11.18 -18.25
N THR A 153 8.55 -9.90 -18.14
CA THR A 153 9.53 -9.39 -17.19
C THR A 153 8.86 -8.87 -15.92
N VAL A 154 9.63 -8.78 -14.82
CA VAL A 154 9.15 -8.16 -13.57
C VAL A 154 8.69 -6.72 -13.81
N SER A 155 9.45 -5.93 -14.60
CA SER A 155 9.06 -4.57 -15.00
C SER A 155 7.67 -4.52 -15.64
N THR A 156 7.39 -5.42 -16.57
CA THR A 156 6.11 -5.52 -17.27
C THR A 156 4.98 -5.92 -16.31
N ARG A 157 5.20 -6.89 -15.41
CA ARG A 157 4.22 -7.29 -14.40
C ARG A 157 3.89 -6.16 -13.42
N VAL A 158 4.92 -5.43 -12.97
CA VAL A 158 4.75 -4.29 -12.06
C VAL A 158 4.02 -3.15 -12.77
N ALA A 159 4.41 -2.80 -13.99
CA ALA A 159 3.73 -1.77 -14.77
C ALA A 159 2.24 -2.10 -14.94
N ARG A 160 1.91 -3.38 -15.19
CA ARG A 160 0.52 -3.84 -15.37
C ARG A 160 -0.27 -3.71 -14.08
N HIS A 161 0.31 -4.15 -12.97
CA HIS A 161 -0.29 -4.00 -11.65
C HIS A 161 -0.54 -2.51 -11.30
N LEU A 162 0.40 -1.61 -11.61
CA LEU A 162 0.26 -0.18 -11.35
C LEU A 162 -0.77 0.51 -12.25
N LEU A 163 -1.10 -0.08 -13.40
CA LEU A 163 -2.08 0.46 -14.34
C LEU A 163 -3.50 0.42 -13.76
N GLN A 164 -3.80 -0.51 -12.83
CA GLN A 164 -5.12 -0.61 -12.21
C GLN A 164 -5.44 0.59 -11.30
N PHE A 165 -4.42 1.28 -10.78
CA PHE A 165 -4.59 2.42 -9.87
C PHE A 165 -4.78 3.72 -10.65
N LYS A 166 -6.03 4.02 -11.00
CA LYS A 166 -6.39 5.16 -11.87
C LYS A 166 -5.94 6.52 -11.34
N LYS A 167 -5.98 6.70 -10.01
CA LYS A 167 -5.62 7.96 -9.33
C LYS A 167 -4.14 8.08 -8.97
N LEU A 168 -3.33 7.05 -9.23
CA LEU A 168 -1.92 7.02 -8.84
C LEU A 168 -1.13 8.08 -9.61
N THR A 169 -0.48 8.99 -8.89
CA THR A 169 0.31 10.11 -9.46
C THR A 169 1.77 10.08 -9.03
N THR A 170 2.06 9.53 -7.85
CA THR A 170 3.40 9.50 -7.27
C THR A 170 3.79 8.07 -6.96
N ILE A 171 4.96 7.64 -7.45
CA ILE A 171 5.47 6.29 -7.23
C ILE A 171 6.92 6.37 -6.78
N TRP A 172 7.25 5.68 -5.70
CA TRP A 172 8.62 5.34 -5.33
C TRP A 172 8.79 3.83 -5.42
N LEU A 173 9.77 3.38 -6.22
CA LEU A 173 10.09 1.96 -6.45
C LEU A 173 11.52 1.68 -5.94
N GLY A 174 11.76 1.89 -4.64
CA GLY A 174 13.04 1.56 -3.99
C GLY A 174 14.17 2.59 -4.14
N THR A 175 14.25 3.33 -5.24
CA THR A 175 15.40 4.20 -5.52
C THR A 175 15.04 5.67 -5.66
N LYS A 176 14.10 6.00 -6.55
CA LYS A 176 13.67 7.38 -6.79
C LYS A 176 12.16 7.53 -6.87
N VAL A 177 11.72 8.77 -6.67
CA VAL A 177 10.33 9.18 -6.85
C VAL A 177 10.07 9.52 -8.33
N TYR A 178 8.96 9.02 -8.85
CA TYR A 178 8.46 9.27 -10.19
C TYR A 178 7.08 9.91 -10.11
N TYR A 179 6.89 10.96 -10.91
CA TYR A 179 5.59 11.55 -11.14
C TYR A 179 5.00 11.04 -12.44
N ILE A 180 3.73 10.62 -12.39
CA ILE A 180 2.96 10.15 -13.54
C ILE A 180 1.61 10.85 -13.56
N ARG A 181 1.04 11.01 -14.76
CA ARG A 181 -0.32 11.57 -14.88
C ARG A 181 -1.36 10.53 -14.43
N PRO A 182 -2.46 10.96 -13.78
CA PRO A 182 -3.61 10.09 -13.55
C PRO A 182 -4.08 9.46 -14.86
N SER A 183 -4.62 8.25 -14.77
CA SER A 183 -5.25 7.63 -15.93
C SER A 183 -6.56 8.38 -16.22
N THR A 184 -6.71 8.90 -17.43
CA THR A 184 -7.99 9.43 -17.91
C THR A 184 -8.88 8.24 -18.23
N ALA A 185 -9.92 8.03 -17.42
CA ALA A 185 -10.98 7.06 -17.72
C ALA A 185 -11.84 7.55 -18.88
#